data_AF-W2KZ43-F1
#
_entry.id   AF-W2KZ43-F1
#
_cell.length_a   1.000
_cell.length_b   1.000
_cell.length_c   1.000
_cell.angle_alpha   90.00
_cell.angle_beta   90.00
_cell.angle_gamma   90.00
#
_symmetry.space_group_name_H-M   'P 1'
#
loop_
_entity.id
_entity.type
_entity.pdbx_description
1 polymer ?
#
loop_
_entity_poly.entity_id
_entity_poly.type
_entity_poly.pdbx_seq_one_letter_code
_entity_poly.pdbx_strand_id
1 'polypeptide(L)'
;METCAKRLESVDMRGTIKTRFGNIPAHDTASFRRAVLLDDSCFMLTMDFLMNQNGIGGVNPLYSRMVDEDMKRNLIDSTSPCQRGNRIVLLPVYLDKHWGGVVFNFDDNKLVFYDPMQTKSMKPLEWS
;
A
#
# COMPACT_ATOMS: atom_id res chain seq x y z
N MET A 1 -4.27 -6.99 -23.30
CA MET A 1 -4.68 -5.80 -22.52
C MET A 1 -6.18 -5.57 -22.55
N GLU A 2 -6.84 -5.65 -23.71
CA GLU A 2 -8.27 -5.36 -23.87
C GLU A 2 -9.20 -6.20 -22.96
N THR A 3 -8.91 -7.49 -22.76
CA THR A 3 -9.69 -8.37 -21.87
C THR A 3 -9.61 -7.96 -20.40
N CYS A 4 -8.46 -7.46 -19.93
CA CYS A 4 -8.31 -7.00 -18.55
C CYS A 4 -9.01 -5.66 -18.33
N ALA A 5 -8.93 -4.73 -19.29
CA ALA A 5 -9.62 -3.45 -19.22
C ALA A 5 -11.14 -3.64 -19.16
N LYS A 6 -11.71 -4.47 -20.04
CA LYS A 6 -13.15 -4.80 -20.03
C LYS A 6 -13.63 -5.42 -18.72
N ARG A 7 -12.81 -6.31 -18.12
CA ARG A 7 -13.10 -6.89 -16.80
C ARG A 7 -13.05 -5.85 -15.69
N LEU A 8 -12.11 -4.91 -15.77
CA LEU A 8 -11.99 -3.84 -14.79
C LEU A 8 -13.22 -2.94 -14.83
N GLU A 9 -13.71 -2.61 -16.02
CA GLU A 9 -14.93 -1.81 -16.27
C GLU A 9 -16.21 -2.49 -15.77
N SER A 10 -16.27 -3.83 -15.79
CA SER A 10 -17.45 -4.60 -15.39
C SER A 10 -17.61 -4.86 -13.89
N VAL A 11 -16.64 -4.47 -13.04
CA VAL A 11 -16.76 -4.65 -11.57
C VAL A 11 -17.94 -3.83 -11.04
N ASP A 12 -18.80 -4.43 -10.21
CA ASP A 12 -19.90 -3.70 -9.56
C ASP A 12 -19.30 -2.75 -8.51
N MET A 13 -19.66 -1.48 -8.60
CA MET A 13 -19.19 -0.43 -7.69
C MET A 13 -20.09 -0.28 -6.46
N ARG A 14 -21.16 -1.08 -6.37
CA ARG A 14 -22.04 -1.16 -5.21
C ARG A 14 -21.50 -2.20 -4.23
N GLY A 15 -21.43 -1.82 -2.95
CA GLY A 15 -21.00 -2.69 -1.87
C GLY A 15 -19.56 -2.43 -1.43
N THR A 16 -18.96 -3.46 -0.82
CA THR A 16 -17.65 -3.37 -0.17
C THR A 16 -16.75 -4.53 -0.57
N ILE A 17 -15.46 -4.25 -0.73
CA ILE A 17 -14.42 -5.26 -0.94
C ILE A 17 -13.74 -5.52 0.41
N LYS A 18 -13.65 -6.78 0.80
CA LYS A 18 -12.99 -7.18 2.04
C LYS A 18 -11.48 -7.28 1.81
N THR A 19 -10.71 -6.64 2.68
CA THR A 19 -9.24 -6.73 2.71
C THR A 19 -8.77 -7.05 4.12
N ARG A 20 -7.49 -7.37 4.31
CA ARG A 20 -6.88 -7.44 5.66
C ARG A 20 -6.87 -6.11 6.42
N PHE A 21 -7.00 -5.00 5.72
CA PHE A 21 -7.04 -3.65 6.30
C PHE A 21 -8.45 -3.20 6.68
N GLY A 22 -9.47 -4.04 6.43
CA GLY A 22 -10.88 -3.73 6.63
C GLY A 22 -11.67 -3.78 5.33
N ASN A 23 -12.93 -3.33 5.41
CA ASN A 23 -13.81 -3.25 4.25
C ASN A 23 -13.61 -1.90 3.54
N ILE A 24 -13.27 -1.94 2.25
CA ILE A 24 -13.19 -0.75 1.41
C ILE A 24 -14.48 -0.63 0.58
N PRO A 25 -15.10 0.55 0.46
CA PRO A 25 -16.18 0.77 -0.49
C PRO A 25 -15.70 0.48 -1.92
N ALA A 26 -16.47 -0.31 -2.69
CA ALA A 26 -16.06 -0.68 -4.04
C ALA A 26 -15.90 0.54 -4.96
N HIS A 27 -16.69 1.60 -4.74
CA HIS A 27 -16.61 2.83 -5.50
C HIS A 27 -15.31 3.62 -5.33
N ASP A 28 -14.61 3.47 -4.19
CA ASP A 28 -13.30 4.12 -3.97
C ASP A 28 -12.25 3.53 -4.93
N THR A 29 -12.40 2.26 -5.32
CA THR A 29 -11.49 1.62 -6.28
C THR A 29 -11.70 2.08 -7.73
N ALA A 30 -12.63 3.00 -7.98
CA ALA A 30 -12.88 3.57 -9.31
C ALA A 30 -11.64 4.25 -9.90
N SER A 31 -10.73 4.71 -9.05
CA SER A 31 -9.47 5.34 -9.44
C SER A 31 -8.62 4.42 -10.32
N PHE A 32 -8.74 3.09 -10.21
CA PHE A 32 -8.07 2.15 -11.14
C PHE A 32 -8.57 2.23 -12.59
N ARG A 33 -9.79 2.73 -12.82
CA ARG A 33 -10.41 2.83 -14.16
C ARG A 33 -10.17 4.19 -14.82
N ARG A 34 -9.64 5.16 -14.08
CA ARG A 34 -9.60 6.56 -14.48
C ARG A 34 -8.15 7.03 -14.53
N ALA A 35 -7.84 8.00 -15.38
CA ALA A 35 -6.54 8.67 -15.39
C ALA A 35 -6.44 9.67 -14.22
N VAL A 36 -6.58 9.19 -12.99
CA VAL A 36 -6.55 9.97 -11.74
C VAL A 36 -5.57 9.34 -10.74
N LEU A 37 -5.19 10.11 -9.72
CA LEU A 37 -4.33 9.62 -8.65
C LEU A 37 -5.03 8.51 -7.86
N LEU A 38 -4.28 7.46 -7.51
CA LEU A 38 -4.77 6.38 -6.67
C LEU A 38 -4.88 6.87 -5.21
N ASP A 39 -6.02 6.60 -4.60
CA ASP A 39 -6.29 6.88 -3.20
C ASP A 39 -5.82 5.76 -2.27
N ASP A 40 -5.98 6.00 -0.97
CA ASP A 40 -5.60 5.10 0.11
C ASP A 40 -6.31 3.72 -0.03
N SER A 41 -7.57 3.68 -0.49
CA SER A 41 -8.34 2.45 -0.70
C SER A 41 -7.80 1.60 -1.85
N CYS A 42 -7.38 2.23 -2.95
CA CYS A 42 -6.66 1.56 -4.03
C CYS A 42 -5.35 0.93 -3.52
N PHE A 43 -4.58 1.66 -2.70
CA PHE A 43 -3.36 1.12 -2.12
C PHE A 43 -3.61 -0.04 -1.16
N MET A 44 -4.65 0.02 -0.31
CA MET A 44 -5.06 -1.10 0.52
C MET A 44 -5.34 -2.36 -0.30
N LEU A 45 -6.08 -2.23 -1.40
CA LEU A 45 -6.39 -3.36 -2.26
C LEU A 45 -5.14 -3.96 -2.92
N THR A 46 -4.25 -3.11 -3.43
CA THR A 46 -2.97 -3.56 -4.01
C THR A 46 -2.09 -4.26 -2.98
N MET A 47 -1.97 -3.69 -1.79
CA MET A 47 -1.20 -4.26 -0.69
C MET A 47 -1.78 -5.59 -0.24
N ASP A 48 -3.10 -5.69 -0.09
CA ASP A 48 -3.77 -6.94 0.26
C ASP A 48 -3.57 -8.01 -0.83
N PHE A 49 -3.54 -7.63 -2.10
CA PHE A 49 -3.19 -8.56 -3.17
C PHE A 49 -1.73 -9.06 -3.05
N LEU A 50 -0.77 -8.17 -2.80
CA LEU A 50 0.65 -8.53 -2.67
C LEU A 50 0.90 -9.41 -1.45
N MET A 51 0.29 -9.08 -0.32
CA MET A 51 0.43 -9.85 0.91
C MET A 51 -0.22 -11.25 0.82
N ASN A 52 -0.98 -11.58 -0.23
CA ASN A 52 -1.46 -12.96 -0.48
C ASN A 52 -0.32 -13.88 -0.94
N GLN A 53 0.84 -13.32 -1.29
CA GLN A 53 2.05 -14.07 -1.56
C GLN A 53 2.70 -14.46 -0.23
N ASN A 54 3.25 -15.68 -0.17
CA ASN A 54 3.84 -16.21 1.05
C ASN A 54 5.01 -15.35 1.54
N GLY A 55 5.00 -15.04 2.83
CA GLY A 55 6.09 -14.34 3.50
C GLY A 55 6.12 -12.82 3.30
N ILE A 56 4.99 -12.21 2.91
CA ILE A 56 4.86 -10.76 2.77
C ILE A 56 3.92 -10.22 3.86
N GLY A 57 4.49 -9.38 4.72
CA GLY A 57 3.75 -8.48 5.61
C GLY A 57 3.51 -7.12 4.96
N GLY A 58 2.52 -6.38 5.44
CA GLY A 58 2.26 -5.05 4.92
C GLY A 58 1.55 -4.17 5.92
N VAL A 59 1.89 -2.89 5.92
CA VAL A 59 1.31 -1.89 6.83
C VAL A 59 0.11 -1.21 6.17
N ASN A 60 -0.95 -0.96 6.95
CA ASN A 60 -2.15 -0.28 6.47
C ASN A 60 -1.83 1.15 6.02
N PRO A 61 -2.01 1.53 4.73
CA PRO A 61 -1.67 2.85 4.19
C PRO A 61 -2.21 4.05 4.98
N LEU A 62 -3.36 3.90 5.66
CA LEU A 62 -3.97 4.98 6.44
C LEU A 62 -3.10 5.46 7.61
N TYR A 63 -2.10 4.70 8.05
CA TYR A 63 -1.17 5.16 9.10
C TYR A 63 -0.50 6.50 8.73
N SER A 64 -0.29 6.75 7.44
CA SER A 64 0.29 7.98 6.91
C SER A 64 -0.59 9.22 7.14
N ARG A 65 -1.89 9.02 7.40
CA ARG A 65 -2.88 10.08 7.66
C ARG A 65 -3.12 10.30 9.15
N MET A 66 -2.65 9.40 10.01
CA MET A 66 -2.91 9.46 11.45
C MET A 66 -2.01 10.48 12.14
N VAL A 67 -2.62 11.45 12.81
CA VAL A 67 -1.94 12.45 13.64
C VAL A 67 -1.70 11.91 15.06
N ASP A 68 -2.64 11.10 15.57
CA ASP A 68 -2.50 10.46 16.87
C ASP A 68 -1.53 9.27 16.78
N GLU A 69 -0.46 9.32 17.56
CA GLU A 69 0.64 8.34 17.48
C GLU A 69 0.24 6.96 18.04
N ASP A 70 -0.69 6.90 18.99
CA ASP A 70 -1.16 5.61 19.54
C ASP A 70 -2.07 4.92 18.53
N MET A 71 -3.02 5.65 17.91
CA MET A 71 -3.83 5.14 16.81
C MET A 71 -2.98 4.72 15.62
N LYS A 72 -1.94 5.50 15.29
CA LYS A 72 -0.99 5.16 14.23
C LYS A 72 -0.24 3.87 14.52
N ARG A 73 0.28 3.68 15.74
CA ARG A 73 0.93 2.42 16.17
C ARG A 73 -0.04 1.25 16.10
N ASN A 74 -1.25 1.40 16.64
CA ASN A 74 -2.29 0.38 16.58
C ASN A 74 -2.62 -0.02 15.13
N LEU A 75 -2.65 0.96 14.23
CA LEU A 75 -2.93 0.73 12.82
C LEU A 75 -1.76 0.03 12.10
N ILE A 76 -0.52 0.36 12.43
CA ILE A 76 0.67 -0.35 11.96
C ILE A 76 0.62 -1.82 12.40
N ASP A 77 0.29 -2.06 13.68
CA ASP A 77 0.29 -3.40 14.27
C ASP A 77 -0.94 -4.24 13.88
N SER A 78 -2.02 -3.62 13.38
CA SER A 78 -3.30 -4.25 13.06
C SER A 78 -3.24 -5.47 12.11
N THR A 79 -2.16 -5.59 11.35
CA THR A 79 -1.94 -6.66 10.36
C THR A 79 -0.77 -7.58 10.71
N SER A 80 -0.16 -7.37 11.89
CA SER A 80 1.02 -8.10 12.36
C SER A 80 2.12 -8.16 11.29
N PRO A 81 2.56 -7.01 10.72
CA PRO A 81 3.43 -6.97 9.55
C PRO A 81 4.75 -7.71 9.78
N CYS A 82 5.27 -7.71 11.00
CA CYS A 82 6.53 -8.35 11.38
C CYS A 82 6.36 -9.75 11.99
N GLN A 83 5.21 -10.41 11.81
CA GLN A 83 4.99 -11.75 12.37
C GLN A 83 6.01 -12.78 11.86
N ARG A 84 6.31 -13.77 12.71
CA ARG A 84 7.22 -14.88 12.41
C ARG A 84 6.70 -15.68 11.21
N GLY A 85 7.26 -15.42 10.03
CA GLY A 85 6.83 -15.99 8.76
C GLY A 85 6.92 -14.98 7.61
N ASN A 86 6.78 -13.69 7.91
CA ASN A 86 7.01 -12.63 6.95
C ASN A 86 8.51 -12.39 6.80
N ARG A 87 9.01 -12.52 5.58
CA ARG A 87 10.40 -12.25 5.18
C ARG A 87 10.56 -10.84 4.63
N ILE A 88 9.48 -10.29 4.08
CA ILE A 88 9.44 -8.93 3.53
C ILE A 88 8.29 -8.18 4.19
N VAL A 89 8.51 -6.90 4.51
CA VAL A 89 7.47 -5.96 4.95
C VAL A 89 7.35 -4.84 3.93
N LEU A 90 6.13 -4.63 3.46
CA LEU A 90 5.77 -3.53 2.59
C LEU A 90 5.20 -2.39 3.42
N LEU A 91 5.76 -1.19 3.27
CA LEU A 91 5.34 0.02 3.96
C LEU A 91 5.01 1.11 2.92
N PRO A 92 3.73 1.35 2.61
CA PRO A 92 3.34 2.40 1.68
C PRO A 92 3.57 3.78 2.31
N VAL A 93 4.28 4.69 1.64
CA VAL A 93 4.60 6.01 2.20
C VAL A 93 3.89 7.08 1.38
N TYR A 94 3.09 7.93 2.03
CA TYR A 94 2.53 9.10 1.37
C TYR A 94 3.55 10.25 1.41
N LEU A 95 4.13 10.54 0.26
CA LEU A 95 5.04 11.66 0.02
C LEU A 95 4.22 12.86 -0.49
N ASP A 96 4.77 14.08 -0.45
CA ASP A 96 4.06 15.33 -0.77
C ASP A 96 3.31 15.28 -2.13
N LYS A 97 2.06 14.77 -2.08
CA LYS A 97 1.08 14.56 -3.15
C LYS A 97 1.19 13.26 -3.97
N HIS A 98 2.05 12.31 -3.61
CA HIS A 98 2.13 11.02 -4.30
C HIS A 98 2.51 9.87 -3.37
N TRP A 99 2.22 8.65 -3.81
CA TRP A 99 2.61 7.45 -3.09
C TRP A 99 4.01 6.98 -3.49
N GLY A 100 4.82 6.68 -2.49
CA GLY A 100 6.01 5.85 -2.58
C GLY A 100 5.85 4.56 -1.79
N GLY A 101 6.93 3.79 -1.69
CA GLY A 101 6.95 2.55 -0.93
C GLY A 101 8.30 2.30 -0.29
N VAL A 102 8.28 1.72 0.91
CA VAL A 102 9.45 1.15 1.57
C VAL A 102 9.28 -0.36 1.59
N VAL A 103 10.37 -1.05 1.29
CA VAL A 103 10.47 -2.50 1.43
C VAL A 103 11.54 -2.79 2.46
N PHE A 104 11.16 -3.45 3.54
CA PHE A 104 12.11 -4.02 4.48
C PHE A 104 12.24 -5.51 4.22
N ASN A 105 13.46 -5.98 3.96
CA ASN A 105 13.77 -7.39 3.76
C ASN A 105 14.50 -7.94 4.98
N PHE A 106 13.85 -8.84 5.72
CA PHE A 106 14.43 -9.50 6.90
C PHE A 106 15.59 -10.42 6.55
N ASP A 107 15.63 -10.97 5.33
CA ASP A 107 16.66 -11.96 4.96
C ASP A 107 18.06 -11.34 4.85
N ASP A 108 18.15 -10.11 4.32
CA ASP A 108 19.42 -9.39 4.17
C ASP A 108 19.50 -8.09 4.99
N ASN A 109 18.50 -7.87 5.87
CA ASN A 109 18.37 -6.70 6.73
C ASN A 109 18.46 -5.37 5.97
N LYS A 110 17.92 -5.32 4.75
CA LYS A 110 17.93 -4.11 3.92
C LYS A 110 16.59 -3.41 3.93
N LEU A 111 16.68 -2.08 3.92
CA LEU A 111 15.57 -1.18 3.69
C LEU A 111 15.78 -0.51 2.33
N VAL A 112 14.79 -0.64 1.45
CA VAL A 112 14.80 -0.01 0.13
C VAL A 112 13.63 0.94 0.01
N PHE A 113 13.92 2.19 -0.33
CA PHE A 113 12.91 3.21 -0.59
C PHE A 113 12.69 3.35 -2.09
N TYR A 114 11.43 3.35 -2.49
CA TYR A 114 10.97 3.53 -3.86
C TYR A 114 10.10 4.78 -3.92
N ASP A 115 10.62 5.81 -4.59
CA ASP A 115 9.88 7.01 -4.95
C ASP A 115 9.75 7.07 -6.47
N PRO A 116 8.54 6.86 -7.03
CA PRO A 116 8.33 6.86 -8.47
C PRO A 116 8.51 8.24 -9.11
N MET A 117 8.54 9.31 -8.32
CA MET A 117 8.80 10.67 -8.78
C MET A 117 10.25 11.10 -8.57
N GLN A 118 11.11 10.23 -8.02
CA GLN A 118 12.52 10.52 -7.85
C GLN A 118 13.18 10.70 -9.23
N THR A 119 13.54 11.93 -9.54
CA THR A 119 14.36 12.25 -10.72
C THR A 119 15.83 12.04 -10.36
N LYS A 120 16.69 11.76 -11.37
CA LYS A 120 18.14 11.57 -11.18
C LYS A 120 18.86 12.73 -10.45
N SER A 121 18.21 13.90 -10.33
CA SER A 121 18.68 15.09 -9.61
C SER A 121 18.32 15.13 -8.12
N MET A 122 17.43 14.27 -7.63
CA MET A 122 17.11 14.18 -6.20
C MET A 122 18.09 13.25 -5.51
N LYS A 123 18.93 13.81 -4.63
CA LYS A 123 19.80 13.03 -3.74
C LYS A 123 18.95 12.02 -2.95
N PRO A 124 19.44 10.78 -2.75
CA PRO A 124 18.81 9.87 -1.81
C PRO A 124 18.61 10.57 -0.45
N LEU A 125 17.45 10.38 0.16
CA LEU A 125 17.23 10.77 1.54
C LEU A 125 18.16 9.92 2.42
N GLU A 126 19.30 10.49 2.81
CA GLU A 126 20.15 9.92 3.84
C GLU A 126 19.50 10.19 5.20
N TRP A 127 19.07 9.12 5.87
CA TRP A 127 18.60 9.20 7.24
C TRP A 127 19.81 8.97 8.16
N SER A 128 20.20 10.01 8.90
CA SER A 128 21.26 10.01 9.93
C SER A 128 20.74 9.51 11.27
#